data_AF-A0AAE1X3Y1-F1
#
_entry.id   AF-A0AAE1X3Y1-F1
#
_cell.length_a   1.000
_cell.length_b   1.000
_cell.length_c   1.000
_cell.angle_alpha   90.00
_cell.angle_beta   90.00
_cell.angle_gamma   90.00
#
_symmetry.space_group_name_H-M   'P 1'
#
loop_
_entity.id
_entity.type
_entity.pdbx_description
1 polymer ?
#
loop_
_entity_poly.entity_id
_entity_poly.type
_entity_poly.pdbx_seq_one_letter_code
_entity_poly.pdbx_strand_id
1 'polypeptide(L)'
;MVGSIEVASNNSYSNGVIQNQNGLEEKLDELRRFLGKSDGDLLKIVGVGAGAWGSVFAALLQDSYGQFRDKVQIRIWRRPGRAVDRATAEHLFEVINSREDVLRRLIRRCAYLKYVEARLGDRTLYADEILKDGFCLNMIDTPLCPMKVVTNLQEAIWDADIVINGLPSTETREVFEEITEVPMENILYLGGPNIASEIYNKEYANARMVAALTNESATGKSVYFAHCTSEMIFITHLLTKEPEKLAGPLLADTYVTLLKGRNAWYGQMIAKGQLSLDMGDSISGKGTIQGVSAIEAFYELLSQPSLNVLHPEANKPVAPVELCPILKILYKILITREQGAEAILQALRDENLNDPRDRIEIAQTHAFYRPSLLGQP
;
A
#
# COMPACT_ATOMS: atom_id res chain seq x y z
N MET A 1 56.39 8.19 27.52
CA MET A 1 56.61 6.78 27.16
C MET A 1 55.62 5.97 27.98
N VAL A 2 54.74 5.20 27.30
CA VAL A 2 53.79 4.20 27.85
C VAL A 2 52.67 4.79 28.74
N GLY A 3 51.37 4.55 28.59
CA GLY A 3 50.60 3.60 27.78
C GLY A 3 49.37 3.15 28.60
N SER A 4 48.18 3.48 28.10
CA SER A 4 46.85 2.82 28.19
C SER A 4 46.28 2.27 29.52
N ILE A 5 45.00 2.54 29.77
CA ILE A 5 43.86 1.58 29.69
C ILE A 5 42.55 2.40 29.77
N GLU A 6 41.79 2.42 28.67
CA GLU A 6 40.37 2.82 28.68
C GLU A 6 39.50 1.58 28.90
N VAL A 7 38.55 1.70 29.82
CA VAL A 7 37.57 0.65 30.13
C VAL A 7 36.37 0.84 29.21
N ALA A 8 36.06 -0.22 28.45
CA ALA A 8 34.95 -0.29 27.51
C ALA A 8 33.59 -0.11 28.21
N SER A 9 32.78 0.81 27.72
CA SER A 9 31.36 0.94 28.04
C SER A 9 30.53 0.05 27.09
N ASN A 10 29.70 -0.81 27.69
CA ASN A 10 28.75 -1.67 26.98
C ASN A 10 27.68 -0.83 26.28
N ASN A 11 27.70 -0.83 24.94
CA ASN A 11 26.60 -0.31 24.12
C ASN A 11 25.46 -1.33 24.07
N SER A 12 24.38 -1.04 24.79
CA SER A 12 23.06 -1.64 24.57
C SER A 12 22.45 -1.06 23.29
N TYR A 13 22.13 -1.95 22.35
CA TYR A 13 21.51 -1.67 21.06
C TYR A 13 20.26 -0.78 21.16
N SER A 14 20.32 0.43 20.59
CA SER A 14 19.17 1.25 20.25
C SER A 14 19.01 1.29 18.73
N ASN A 15 17.92 0.71 18.23
CA ASN A 15 17.57 0.65 16.81
C ASN A 15 17.54 2.05 16.16
N GLY A 16 18.07 2.11 14.94
CA GLY A 16 18.35 3.31 14.16
C GLY A 16 17.11 4.13 13.80
N VAL A 17 17.09 5.37 14.30
CA VAL A 17 16.19 6.45 13.84
C VAL A 17 16.98 7.73 13.47
N ILE A 18 18.29 7.78 13.74
CA ILE A 18 19.03 9.06 13.73
C ILE A 18 19.72 9.37 12.38
N GLN A 19 19.83 8.42 11.44
CA GLN A 19 20.64 8.63 10.22
C GLN A 19 19.91 9.16 8.97
N ASN A 20 18.57 9.31 8.96
CA ASN A 20 17.81 9.66 7.74
C ASN A 20 16.96 10.95 7.84
N GLN A 21 17.16 11.77 8.87
CA GLN A 21 16.30 12.94 9.12
C GLN A 21 16.46 14.04 8.06
N ASN A 22 17.69 14.33 7.61
CA ASN A 22 17.95 15.38 6.62
C ASN A 22 17.28 15.08 5.27
N GLY A 23 17.30 13.82 4.81
CA GLY A 23 16.69 13.46 3.52
C GLY A 23 15.16 13.50 3.52
N LEU A 24 14.50 13.27 4.66
CA LEU A 24 13.04 13.38 4.77
C LEU A 24 12.58 14.85 4.77
N GLU A 25 13.34 15.71 5.43
CA GLU A 25 13.08 17.16 5.44
C GLU A 25 13.29 17.77 4.05
N GLU A 26 14.37 17.40 3.35
CA GLU A 26 14.64 17.83 1.98
C GLU A 26 13.52 17.42 1.02
N LYS A 27 13.03 16.16 1.09
CA LYS A 27 11.88 15.69 0.29
C LYS A 27 10.60 16.45 0.60
N LEU A 28 10.38 16.81 1.87
CA LEU A 28 9.24 17.63 2.27
C LEU A 28 9.36 19.05 1.69
N ASP A 29 10.56 19.64 1.71
CA ASP A 29 10.82 20.95 1.11
C ASP A 29 10.69 20.93 -0.42
N GLU A 30 11.12 19.85 -1.08
CA GLU A 30 10.89 19.64 -2.51
C GLU A 30 9.40 19.60 -2.84
N LEU A 31 8.61 18.83 -2.09
CA LEU A 31 7.15 18.76 -2.26
C LEU A 31 6.49 20.12 -2.00
N ARG A 32 6.93 20.85 -0.97
CA ARG A 32 6.46 22.21 -0.67
C ARG A 32 6.72 23.14 -1.83
N ARG A 33 7.94 23.16 -2.38
CA ARG A 33 8.30 23.99 -3.55
C ARG A 33 7.52 23.59 -4.79
N PHE A 34 7.32 22.29 -5.02
CA PHE A 34 6.53 21.78 -6.13
C PHE A 34 5.07 22.28 -6.09
N LEU A 35 4.50 22.39 -4.89
CA LEU A 35 3.16 22.94 -4.66
C LEU A 35 3.15 24.48 -4.50
N GLY A 36 4.26 25.16 -4.83
CA GLY A 36 4.35 26.62 -4.79
C GLY A 36 4.33 27.24 -3.40
N LYS A 37 4.68 26.47 -2.35
CA LYS A 37 4.76 26.98 -0.98
C LYS A 37 5.98 27.88 -0.78
N SER A 38 5.76 29.03 -0.14
CA SER A 38 6.84 29.93 0.26
C SER A 38 7.50 29.43 1.56
N ASP A 39 8.69 29.96 1.85
CA ASP A 39 9.32 29.74 3.15
C ASP A 39 8.44 30.30 4.28
N GLY A 40 8.16 29.46 5.28
CA GLY A 40 7.20 29.75 6.36
C GLY A 40 5.76 29.26 6.12
N ASP A 41 5.38 28.90 4.89
CA ASP A 41 4.06 28.32 4.63
C ASP A 41 4.03 26.82 4.97
N LEU A 42 3.00 26.43 5.73
CA LEU A 42 2.72 25.02 6.00
C LEU A 42 2.16 24.33 4.76
N LEU A 43 2.67 23.12 4.48
CA LEU A 43 1.98 22.13 3.67
C LEU A 43 0.86 21.49 4.53
N LYS A 44 -0.39 21.71 4.17
CA LYS A 44 -1.56 21.23 4.89
C LYS A 44 -2.15 20.04 4.18
N ILE A 45 -2.02 18.88 4.81
CA ILE A 45 -2.51 17.60 4.29
C ILE A 45 -3.71 17.18 5.14
N VAL A 46 -4.80 16.78 4.48
CA VAL A 46 -5.98 16.22 5.17
C VAL A 46 -6.36 14.86 4.61
N GLY A 47 -6.46 13.86 5.47
CA GLY A 47 -7.11 12.59 5.14
C GLY A 47 -8.61 12.68 5.36
N VAL A 48 -9.42 12.55 4.33
CA VAL A 48 -10.89 12.52 4.42
C VAL A 48 -11.32 11.07 4.61
N GLY A 49 -11.77 10.71 5.81
CA GLY A 49 -12.20 9.36 6.15
C GLY A 49 -11.27 8.68 7.14
N ALA A 50 -11.82 8.29 8.29
CA ALA A 50 -11.09 7.66 9.39
C ALA A 50 -11.43 6.17 9.56
N GLY A 51 -11.54 5.45 8.43
CA GLY A 51 -11.54 3.99 8.43
C GLY A 51 -10.15 3.44 8.74
N ALA A 52 -9.99 2.11 8.66
CA ALA A 52 -8.72 1.43 8.89
C ALA A 52 -7.59 2.03 8.01
N TRP A 53 -7.80 2.07 6.69
CA TRP A 53 -6.83 2.61 5.73
C TRP A 53 -6.53 4.10 5.96
N GLY A 54 -7.56 4.95 5.95
CA GLY A 54 -7.38 6.39 6.13
C GLY A 54 -6.68 6.76 7.43
N SER A 55 -6.97 6.04 8.52
CA SER A 55 -6.32 6.25 9.83
C SER A 55 -4.86 5.80 9.82
N VAL A 56 -4.55 4.61 9.28
CA VAL A 56 -3.17 4.11 9.19
C VAL A 56 -2.33 5.01 8.29
N PHE A 57 -2.85 5.41 7.13
CA PHE A 57 -2.10 6.27 6.21
C PHE A 57 -1.82 7.66 6.82
N ALA A 58 -2.82 8.28 7.43
CA ALA A 58 -2.64 9.55 8.13
C ALA A 58 -1.64 9.42 9.28
N ALA A 59 -1.67 8.32 10.04
CA ALA A 59 -0.72 8.05 11.11
C ALA A 59 0.72 7.88 10.58
N LEU A 60 0.91 7.15 9.47
CA LEU A 60 2.22 7.00 8.83
C LEU A 60 2.81 8.35 8.39
N LEU A 61 1.99 9.22 7.77
CA LEU A 61 2.42 10.57 7.44
C LEU A 61 2.77 11.36 8.70
N GLN A 62 1.94 11.26 9.74
CA GLN A 62 2.11 11.99 11.00
C GLN A 62 3.36 11.55 11.75
N ASP A 63 3.71 10.27 11.76
CA ASP A 63 4.93 9.75 12.37
C ASP A 63 6.17 10.13 11.55
N SER A 64 6.08 10.11 10.22
CA SER A 64 7.21 10.41 9.34
C SER A 64 7.56 11.90 9.30
N TYR A 65 6.54 12.76 9.18
CA TYR A 65 6.74 14.18 8.88
C TYR A 65 6.22 15.11 9.99
N GLY A 66 5.41 14.63 10.93
CA GLY A 66 4.78 15.47 11.93
C GLY A 66 5.71 16.11 12.97
N GLN A 67 7.00 15.74 12.96
CA GLN A 67 8.04 16.44 13.69
C GLN A 67 8.36 17.83 13.10
N PHE A 68 8.19 18.04 11.80
CA PHE A 68 8.44 19.29 11.09
C PHE A 68 7.24 20.25 11.16
N ARG A 69 6.86 20.62 12.39
CA ARG A 69 5.60 21.34 12.68
C ARG A 69 5.48 22.73 12.04
N ASP A 70 6.61 23.32 11.69
CA ASP A 70 6.76 24.59 10.97
C ASP A 70 6.71 24.44 9.45
N LYS A 71 6.71 23.20 8.92
CA LYS A 71 6.69 22.90 7.49
C LYS A 71 5.44 22.15 7.04
N VAL A 72 4.86 21.30 7.89
CA VAL A 72 3.71 20.46 7.54
C VAL A 72 2.68 20.39 8.67
N GLN A 73 1.41 20.33 8.28
CA GLN A 73 0.31 20.00 9.16
C GLN A 73 -0.51 18.87 8.56
N ILE A 74 -0.65 17.77 9.32
CA ILE A 74 -1.44 16.61 8.91
C ILE A 74 -2.69 16.54 9.78
N ARG A 75 -3.84 16.44 9.11
CA ARG A 75 -5.16 16.32 9.74
C ARG A 75 -5.88 15.09 9.20
N ILE A 76 -6.82 14.58 9.97
CA ILE A 76 -7.77 13.56 9.51
C ILE A 76 -9.19 14.01 9.80
N TRP A 77 -10.05 13.96 8.78
CA TRP A 77 -11.46 14.21 8.91
C TRP A 77 -12.24 12.92 9.18
N ARG A 78 -13.20 13.03 10.10
CA ARG A 78 -14.13 11.97 10.47
C ARG A 78 -15.53 12.56 10.72
N ARG A 79 -16.57 11.89 10.22
CA ARG A 79 -17.96 12.17 10.63
C ARG A 79 -18.13 12.01 12.16
N PRO A 80 -18.65 13.03 12.88
CA PRO A 80 -18.84 12.96 14.33
C PRO A 80 -20.00 12.04 14.71
N GLY A 81 -20.13 11.75 16.01
CA GLY A 81 -21.34 11.16 16.59
C GLY A 81 -21.40 9.64 16.57
N ARG A 82 -20.38 8.94 16.04
CA ARG A 82 -20.29 7.48 16.17
C ARG A 82 -19.85 7.11 17.59
N ALA A 83 -20.81 6.70 18.42
CA ALA A 83 -20.53 6.17 19.76
C ALA A 83 -19.73 4.87 19.70
N VAL A 84 -18.85 4.69 20.68
CA VAL A 84 -18.17 3.42 20.97
C VAL A 84 -19.07 2.63 21.91
N ASP A 85 -19.48 1.43 21.52
CA ASP A 85 -20.31 0.60 22.38
C ASP A 85 -19.52 0.12 23.62
N ARG A 86 -20.27 -0.33 24.64
CA ARG A 86 -19.68 -0.73 25.92
C ARG A 86 -18.60 -1.78 25.73
N ALA A 87 -18.89 -2.89 25.04
CA ALA A 87 -17.95 -4.01 24.89
C ALA A 87 -16.64 -3.56 24.21
N THR A 88 -16.76 -2.73 23.18
CA THR A 88 -15.62 -2.13 22.49
C THR A 88 -14.81 -1.20 23.42
N ALA A 89 -15.46 -0.41 24.28
CA ALA A 89 -14.79 0.41 25.28
C ALA A 89 -14.10 -0.44 26.37
N GLU A 90 -14.70 -1.57 26.77
CA GLU A 90 -14.08 -2.52 27.70
C GLU A 90 -12.79 -3.09 27.11
N HIS A 91 -12.86 -3.54 25.86
CA HIS A 91 -11.71 -4.09 25.13
C HIS A 91 -10.61 -3.06 24.89
N LEU A 92 -10.97 -1.84 24.49
CA LEU A 92 -10.00 -0.74 24.32
C LEU A 92 -9.25 -0.44 25.63
N PHE A 93 -9.93 -0.51 26.77
CA PHE A 93 -9.28 -0.34 28.07
C PHE A 93 -8.23 -1.44 28.33
N GLU A 94 -8.51 -2.69 27.95
CA GLU A 94 -7.54 -3.79 28.05
C GLU A 94 -6.32 -3.54 27.14
N VAL A 95 -6.54 -3.15 25.88
CA VAL A 95 -5.47 -2.81 24.92
C VAL A 95 -4.59 -1.67 25.43
N ILE A 96 -5.17 -0.65 26.07
CA ILE A 96 -4.42 0.46 26.67
C ILE A 96 -3.51 -0.04 27.78
N ASN A 97 -4.02 -0.89 28.69
CA ASN A 97 -3.26 -1.37 29.83
C ASN A 97 -2.22 -2.46 29.45
N SER A 98 -2.40 -3.13 28.32
CA SER A 98 -1.43 -4.10 27.80
C SER A 98 -0.22 -3.46 27.13
N ARG A 99 -0.22 -2.13 26.90
CA ARG A 99 0.84 -1.38 26.20
C ARG A 99 1.34 -0.21 27.03
N GLU A 100 2.51 -0.38 27.65
CA GLU A 100 3.08 0.56 28.62
C GLU A 100 3.31 1.98 28.05
N ASP A 101 3.74 2.07 26.79
CA ASP A 101 3.97 3.32 26.08
C ASP A 101 2.67 4.11 25.86
N VAL A 102 1.60 3.42 25.47
CA VAL A 102 0.25 3.98 25.28
C VAL A 102 -0.32 4.45 26.61
N LEU A 103 -0.26 3.62 27.65
CA LEU A 103 -0.72 3.96 28.99
C LEU A 103 -0.04 5.22 29.51
N ARG A 104 1.30 5.26 29.47
CA ARG A 104 2.10 6.42 29.90
C ARG A 104 1.75 7.69 29.11
N ARG A 105 1.54 7.56 27.80
CA ARG A 105 1.13 8.68 26.93
C ARG A 105 -0.22 9.26 27.36
N LEU A 106 -1.21 8.42 27.63
CA LEU A 106 -2.55 8.86 28.03
C LEU A 106 -2.57 9.49 29.43
N ILE A 107 -1.81 8.94 30.38
CA ILE A 107 -1.67 9.52 31.73
C ILE A 107 -1.05 10.92 31.64
N ARG A 108 0.06 11.08 30.90
CA ARG A 108 0.75 12.37 30.73
C ARG A 108 -0.12 13.44 30.08
N ARG A 109 -1.08 13.05 29.26
CA ARG A 109 -2.03 13.95 28.58
C ARG A 109 -3.34 14.13 29.35
N CYS A 110 -3.46 13.60 30.57
CA CYS A 110 -4.69 13.60 31.38
C CYS A 110 -5.89 12.97 30.63
N ALA A 111 -5.63 12.04 29.71
CA ALA A 111 -6.64 11.41 28.86
C ALA A 111 -7.02 10.01 29.34
N TYR A 112 -6.33 9.43 30.32
CA TYR A 112 -6.61 8.06 30.77
C TYR A 112 -7.97 7.92 31.49
N LEU A 113 -8.36 8.91 32.30
CA LEU A 113 -9.56 8.85 33.13
C LEU A 113 -10.85 8.60 32.32
N LYS A 114 -10.97 9.19 31.13
CA LYS A 114 -12.16 8.99 30.28
C LYS A 114 -12.33 7.53 29.82
N TYR A 115 -11.25 6.78 29.69
CA TYR A 115 -11.31 5.35 29.34
C TYR A 115 -11.73 4.49 30.54
N VAL A 116 -11.36 4.91 31.76
CA VAL A 116 -11.87 4.29 33.00
C VAL A 116 -13.37 4.53 33.14
N GLU A 117 -13.83 5.78 33.00
CA GLU A 117 -15.25 6.15 33.06
C GLU A 117 -16.06 5.38 32.00
N ALA A 118 -15.52 5.25 30.79
CA ALA A 118 -16.17 4.52 29.71
C ALA A 118 -16.26 3.01 29.98
N ARG A 119 -15.22 2.40 30.56
CA ARG A 119 -15.21 1.00 30.98
C ARG A 119 -16.28 0.71 32.04
N LEU A 120 -16.48 1.64 32.97
CA LEU A 120 -17.48 1.53 34.04
C LEU A 120 -18.91 1.76 33.51
N GLY A 121 -19.03 2.52 32.42
CA GLY A 121 -20.30 2.90 31.80
C GLY A 121 -20.79 4.29 32.21
N ASP A 122 -19.96 5.07 32.91
CA ASP A 122 -20.27 6.42 33.37
C ASP A 122 -20.10 7.47 32.25
N ARG A 123 -19.41 7.10 31.16
CA ARG A 123 -19.18 7.95 29.99
C ARG A 123 -19.37 7.18 28.69
N THR A 124 -19.98 7.82 27.71
CA THR A 124 -19.93 7.34 26.31
C THR A 124 -18.72 7.95 25.61
N LEU A 125 -17.86 7.12 25.02
CA LEU A 125 -16.80 7.58 24.14
C LEU A 125 -17.33 7.72 22.72
N TYR A 126 -16.83 8.72 22.00
CA TYR A 126 -17.05 8.86 20.57
C TYR A 126 -15.80 8.51 19.79
N ALA A 127 -16.03 8.02 18.58
CA ALA A 127 -14.99 7.44 17.78
C ALA A 127 -14.01 8.50 17.22
N ASP A 128 -14.41 9.78 17.13
CA ASP A 128 -13.50 10.90 16.87
C ASP A 128 -12.66 11.29 18.11
N GLU A 129 -13.20 11.12 19.32
CA GLU A 129 -12.47 11.39 20.57
C GLU A 129 -11.33 10.40 20.78
N ILE A 130 -11.57 9.10 20.56
CA ILE A 130 -10.53 8.07 20.71
C ILE A 130 -9.48 8.16 19.60
N LEU A 131 -9.86 8.68 18.42
CA LEU A 131 -8.95 8.85 17.29
C LEU A 131 -7.92 9.95 17.56
N LYS A 132 -8.29 11.02 18.28
CA LYS A 132 -7.36 12.06 18.75
C LYS A 132 -6.25 11.48 19.63
N ASP A 133 -6.56 10.39 20.33
CA ASP A 133 -5.61 9.69 21.20
C ASP A 133 -4.85 8.56 20.50
N GLY A 134 -5.12 8.33 19.21
CA GLY A 134 -4.46 7.32 18.40
C GLY A 134 -5.19 5.98 18.35
N PHE A 135 -6.50 5.92 18.54
CA PHE A 135 -7.28 4.69 18.41
C PHE A 135 -8.28 4.77 17.25
N CYS A 136 -8.18 3.84 16.31
CA CYS A 136 -9.17 3.69 15.25
C CYS A 136 -10.22 2.65 15.66
N LEU A 137 -11.49 3.01 15.59
CA LEU A 137 -12.60 2.10 15.95
C LEU A 137 -12.57 0.78 15.16
N ASN A 138 -12.09 0.81 13.92
CA ASN A 138 -12.03 -0.37 13.04
C ASN A 138 -10.75 -1.21 13.24
N MET A 139 -9.83 -0.76 14.10
CA MET A 139 -8.53 -1.40 14.35
C MET A 139 -8.11 -1.20 15.81
N ILE A 140 -8.99 -1.58 16.74
CA ILE A 140 -8.83 -1.19 18.15
C ILE A 140 -7.62 -1.86 18.83
N ASP A 141 -7.20 -3.02 18.32
CA ASP A 141 -6.02 -3.78 18.79
C ASP A 141 -4.69 -3.15 18.37
N THR A 142 -4.71 -2.18 17.46
CA THR A 142 -3.53 -1.56 16.85
C THR A 142 -3.52 -0.06 17.13
N PRO A 143 -3.00 0.37 18.29
CA PRO A 143 -2.82 1.78 18.59
C PRO A 143 -1.90 2.45 17.57
N LEU A 144 -2.28 3.66 17.19
CA LEU A 144 -1.57 4.54 16.29
C LEU A 144 -0.95 5.71 17.06
N CYS A 145 -0.26 6.57 16.33
CA CYS A 145 0.11 7.88 16.84
C CYS A 145 -1.15 8.76 17.06
N PRO A 146 -1.13 9.70 18.01
CA PRO A 146 -2.20 10.68 18.16
C PRO A 146 -2.33 11.54 16.90
N MET A 147 -3.56 11.84 16.47
CA MET A 147 -3.83 12.59 15.25
C MET A 147 -4.59 13.89 15.52
N LYS A 148 -4.40 14.89 14.65
CA LYS A 148 -5.25 16.09 14.63
C LYS A 148 -6.56 15.76 13.89
N VAL A 149 -7.60 15.45 14.65
CA VAL A 149 -8.92 15.08 14.11
C VAL A 149 -9.81 16.31 13.92
N VAL A 150 -10.40 16.44 12.74
CA VAL A 150 -11.39 17.46 12.39
C VAL A 150 -12.73 16.76 12.14
N THR A 151 -13.83 17.32 12.62
CA THR A 151 -15.17 16.72 12.46
C THR A 151 -16.08 17.49 11.51
N ASN A 152 -15.78 18.76 11.26
CA ASN A 152 -16.42 19.55 10.21
C ASN A 152 -15.67 19.34 8.88
N LEU A 153 -16.38 18.89 7.84
CA LEU A 153 -15.74 18.59 6.55
C LEU A 153 -15.18 19.86 5.90
N GLN A 154 -15.98 20.93 5.85
CA GLN A 154 -15.58 22.22 5.26
C GLN A 154 -14.33 22.78 5.93
N GLU A 155 -14.27 22.78 7.27
CA GLU A 155 -13.07 23.21 8.01
C GLU A 155 -11.84 22.35 7.67
N ALA A 156 -12.05 21.05 7.44
CA ALA A 156 -10.97 20.13 7.13
C ALA A 156 -10.34 20.40 5.75
N ILE A 157 -11.17 20.81 4.78
CA ILE A 157 -10.77 20.98 3.38
C ILE A 157 -10.45 22.43 2.99
N TRP A 158 -11.03 23.43 3.66
CA TRP A 158 -11.01 24.84 3.26
C TRP A 158 -9.60 25.38 3.03
N ASP A 159 -8.65 24.97 3.86
CA ASP A 159 -7.25 25.36 3.78
C ASP A 159 -6.30 24.19 3.48
N ALA A 160 -6.82 23.07 2.96
CA ALA A 160 -5.99 21.93 2.61
C ALA A 160 -5.28 22.14 1.26
N ASP A 161 -3.99 21.82 1.23
CA ASP A 161 -3.20 21.79 -0.01
C ASP A 161 -3.29 20.43 -0.69
N ILE A 162 -3.36 19.38 0.13
CA ILE A 162 -3.52 18.01 -0.34
C ILE A 162 -4.70 17.38 0.40
N VAL A 163 -5.67 16.90 -0.35
CA VAL A 163 -6.79 16.11 0.17
C VAL A 163 -6.58 14.65 -0.19
N ILE A 164 -6.45 13.78 0.81
CA ILE A 164 -6.31 12.33 0.65
C ILE A 164 -7.66 11.68 0.89
N ASN A 165 -8.17 10.93 -0.10
CA ASN A 165 -9.40 10.16 0.11
C ASN A 165 -9.13 8.85 0.87
N GLY A 166 -9.60 8.77 2.11
CA GLY A 166 -9.62 7.58 2.96
C GLY A 166 -11.03 7.01 3.20
N LEU A 167 -12.05 7.50 2.48
CA LEU A 167 -13.43 7.01 2.58
C LEU A 167 -13.67 5.76 1.75
N PRO A 168 -14.68 4.96 2.09
CA PRO A 168 -15.15 3.88 1.22
C PRO A 168 -15.83 4.38 -0.05
N SER A 169 -15.80 3.53 -1.09
CA SER A 169 -16.45 3.72 -2.41
C SER A 169 -17.79 4.37 -2.36
N THR A 170 -18.59 3.79 -1.48
CA THR A 170 -20.00 4.03 -1.35
C THR A 170 -20.30 5.40 -0.78
N GLU A 171 -19.33 6.01 -0.11
CA GLU A 171 -19.49 7.30 0.57
C GLU A 171 -18.68 8.41 -0.09
N THR A 172 -17.64 8.09 -0.89
CA THR A 172 -16.79 9.14 -1.48
C THR A 172 -17.57 10.10 -2.35
N ARG A 173 -18.49 9.63 -3.20
CA ARG A 173 -19.27 10.55 -4.04
C ARG A 173 -20.11 11.51 -3.18
N GLU A 174 -20.88 10.96 -2.24
CA GLU A 174 -21.73 11.75 -1.33
C GLU A 174 -20.89 12.79 -0.57
N VAL A 175 -19.75 12.38 0.00
CA VAL A 175 -18.91 13.28 0.80
C VAL A 175 -18.15 14.29 -0.08
N PHE A 176 -17.64 13.90 -1.24
CA PHE A 176 -16.90 14.81 -2.12
C PHE A 176 -17.84 15.74 -2.92
N GLU A 177 -19.12 15.40 -3.09
CA GLU A 177 -20.12 16.35 -3.60
C GLU A 177 -20.34 17.54 -2.65
N GLU A 178 -20.06 17.39 -1.35
CA GLU A 178 -20.04 18.50 -0.39
C GLU A 178 -18.78 19.39 -0.55
N ILE A 179 -17.77 18.95 -1.30
CA ILE A 179 -16.48 19.64 -1.48
C ILE A 179 -16.54 20.50 -2.75
N THR A 180 -16.92 21.76 -2.63
CA THR A 180 -17.11 22.66 -3.80
C THR A 180 -15.91 23.55 -4.12
N GLU A 181 -14.87 23.57 -3.28
CA GLU A 181 -13.86 24.65 -3.30
C GLU A 181 -12.41 24.17 -3.47
N VAL A 182 -12.14 22.86 -3.48
CA VAL A 182 -10.79 22.32 -3.70
C VAL A 182 -10.62 21.93 -5.18
N PRO A 183 -9.62 22.46 -5.90
CA PRO A 183 -9.32 22.02 -7.26
C PRO A 183 -9.02 20.51 -7.32
N MET A 184 -9.51 19.83 -8.36
CA MET A 184 -9.39 18.36 -8.49
C MET A 184 -7.93 17.89 -8.51
N GLU A 185 -7.02 18.70 -9.05
CA GLU A 185 -5.57 18.46 -9.10
C GLU A 185 -4.91 18.40 -7.71
N ASN A 186 -5.54 19.00 -6.69
CA ASN A 186 -5.06 18.99 -5.31
C ASN A 186 -5.63 17.82 -4.49
N ILE A 187 -6.53 17.03 -5.09
CA ILE A 187 -7.09 15.82 -4.48
C ILE A 187 -6.19 14.66 -4.86
N LEU A 188 -5.33 14.25 -3.91
CA LEU A 188 -4.51 13.06 -4.07
C LEU A 188 -5.33 11.83 -3.71
N TYR A 189 -5.84 11.16 -4.74
CA TYR A 189 -6.54 9.91 -4.57
C TYR A 189 -5.56 8.76 -4.29
N LEU A 190 -5.37 8.43 -3.01
CA LEU A 190 -4.65 7.23 -2.57
C LEU A 190 -5.67 6.12 -2.30
N GLY A 191 -6.13 5.46 -3.37
CA GLY A 191 -7.01 4.29 -3.27
C GLY A 191 -6.37 3.15 -2.46
N GLY A 192 -7.13 2.30 -1.75
CA GLY A 192 -8.55 1.98 -1.97
C GLY A 192 -9.40 1.95 -0.70
N PRO A 193 -10.70 2.26 -0.84
CA PRO A 193 -11.66 1.28 -1.39
C PRO A 193 -12.31 1.55 -2.76
N ASN A 194 -12.11 2.67 -3.50
CA ASN A 194 -12.91 3.00 -4.72
C ASN A 194 -12.30 2.70 -6.08
N ILE A 195 -11.21 1.98 -6.06
CA ILE A 195 -11.00 0.96 -7.08
C ILE A 195 -12.23 -0.01 -7.11
N ALA A 196 -13.06 -0.07 -6.05
CA ALA A 196 -14.37 -0.74 -6.02
C ALA A 196 -15.59 0.11 -6.47
N SER A 197 -15.47 1.42 -6.74
CA SER A 197 -16.52 2.17 -7.47
C SER A 197 -16.51 1.83 -8.97
N GLU A 198 -15.35 1.44 -9.50
CA GLU A 198 -15.21 0.92 -10.86
C GLU A 198 -15.85 -0.48 -11.01
N ILE A 199 -15.89 -1.28 -9.93
CA ILE A 199 -16.74 -2.49 -9.81
C ILE A 199 -18.24 -2.12 -9.76
N TYR A 200 -18.58 -0.99 -9.14
CA TYR A 200 -19.96 -0.53 -8.93
C TYR A 200 -20.66 -0.06 -10.23
N ASN A 201 -19.92 0.35 -11.26
CA ASN A 201 -20.43 0.50 -12.63
C ASN A 201 -20.70 -0.85 -13.36
N LYS A 202 -20.75 -1.96 -12.61
CA LYS A 202 -21.03 -3.35 -13.00
C LYS A 202 -19.97 -4.02 -13.87
N GLU A 203 -18.71 -3.71 -13.60
CA GLU A 203 -17.60 -4.44 -14.17
C GLU A 203 -16.80 -5.28 -13.14
N TYR A 204 -17.10 -6.59 -13.08
CA TYR A 204 -16.52 -7.60 -12.17
C TYR A 204 -15.00 -7.92 -12.32
N ALA A 205 -14.21 -7.71 -11.25
CA ALA A 205 -13.19 -8.58 -10.55
C ALA A 205 -12.02 -9.27 -11.29
N ASN A 206 -10.86 -9.52 -10.56
CA ASN A 206 -9.69 -10.52 -10.52
C ASN A 206 -8.23 -9.91 -10.53
N ALA A 207 -7.12 -10.46 -10.01
CA ALA A 207 -6.73 -11.08 -8.75
C ALA A 207 -7.38 -12.40 -8.31
N ARG A 208 -8.09 -13.14 -9.16
CA ARG A 208 -9.00 -14.20 -8.69
C ARG A 208 -8.36 -15.43 -8.07
N MET A 209 -7.12 -15.76 -8.41
CA MET A 209 -6.39 -16.82 -7.71
C MET A 209 -6.12 -16.36 -6.27
N VAL A 210 -5.46 -15.21 -6.09
CA VAL A 210 -5.21 -14.59 -4.78
C VAL A 210 -6.50 -14.27 -4.04
N ALA A 211 -7.53 -13.77 -4.71
CA ALA A 211 -8.82 -13.40 -4.14
C ALA A 211 -9.58 -14.63 -3.67
N ALA A 212 -9.60 -15.73 -4.43
CA ALA A 212 -10.19 -16.97 -3.97
C ALA A 212 -9.43 -17.52 -2.75
N LEU A 213 -8.10 -17.48 -2.77
CA LEU A 213 -7.26 -18.00 -1.67
C LEU A 213 -7.29 -17.11 -0.42
N THR A 214 -7.59 -15.82 -0.56
CA THR A 214 -7.62 -14.84 0.55
C THR A 214 -9.03 -14.41 0.95
N ASN A 215 -10.05 -15.16 0.51
CA ASN A 215 -11.46 -14.83 0.77
C ASN A 215 -11.82 -13.38 0.39
N GLU A 216 -11.44 -12.99 -0.81
CA GLU A 216 -11.68 -11.69 -1.43
C GLU A 216 -10.99 -10.48 -0.75
N SER A 217 -9.94 -10.72 0.05
CA SER A 217 -9.15 -9.68 0.74
C SER A 217 -8.69 -8.55 -0.19
N ALA A 218 -9.09 -7.32 0.11
CA ALA A 218 -8.68 -6.13 -0.62
C ALA A 218 -7.16 -5.89 -0.53
N THR A 219 -6.58 -6.06 0.67
CA THR A 219 -5.14 -5.91 0.89
C THR A 219 -4.34 -6.90 0.06
N GLY A 220 -4.74 -8.18 0.03
CA GLY A 220 -4.06 -9.18 -0.79
C GLY A 220 -4.09 -8.88 -2.28
N LYS A 221 -5.23 -8.34 -2.78
CA LYS A 221 -5.37 -7.89 -4.17
C LYS A 221 -4.50 -6.69 -4.48
N SER A 222 -4.43 -5.71 -3.58
CA SER A 222 -3.60 -4.51 -3.75
C SER A 222 -2.12 -4.84 -3.78
N VAL A 223 -1.64 -5.72 -2.89
CA VAL A 223 -0.24 -6.18 -2.89
C VAL A 223 0.06 -6.92 -4.19
N TYR A 224 -0.79 -7.89 -4.58
CA TYR A 224 -0.63 -8.59 -5.85
C TYR A 224 -0.60 -7.65 -7.07
N PHE A 225 -1.52 -6.68 -7.12
CA PHE A 225 -1.59 -5.68 -8.19
C PHE A 225 -0.34 -4.80 -8.24
N ALA A 226 0.17 -4.35 -7.09
CA ALA A 226 1.41 -3.57 -7.03
C ALA A 226 2.61 -4.36 -7.57
N HIS A 227 2.72 -5.66 -7.23
CA HIS A 227 3.76 -6.50 -7.80
C HIS A 227 3.58 -6.74 -9.30
N CYS A 228 2.39 -7.09 -9.77
CA CYS A 228 2.14 -7.29 -11.21
C CYS A 228 2.45 -6.03 -12.03
N THR A 229 1.98 -4.87 -11.60
CA THR A 229 2.20 -3.61 -12.33
C THR A 229 3.67 -3.20 -12.36
N SER A 230 4.42 -3.42 -11.28
CA SER A 230 5.87 -3.19 -11.28
C SER A 230 6.64 -4.19 -12.16
N GLU A 231 6.23 -5.46 -12.28
CA GLU A 231 6.81 -6.39 -13.26
C GLU A 231 6.51 -5.94 -14.69
N MET A 232 5.27 -5.54 -14.96
CA MET A 232 4.89 -5.04 -16.29
C MET A 232 5.68 -3.80 -16.67
N ILE A 233 5.85 -2.84 -15.76
CA ILE A 233 6.66 -1.65 -16.00
C ILE A 233 8.11 -2.07 -16.28
N PHE A 234 8.68 -2.92 -15.44
CA PHE A 234 10.04 -3.41 -15.58
C PHE A 234 10.28 -4.12 -16.93
N ILE A 235 9.43 -5.09 -17.28
CA ILE A 235 9.51 -5.84 -18.54
C ILE A 235 9.33 -4.91 -19.74
N THR A 236 8.39 -3.96 -19.69
CA THR A 236 8.16 -3.03 -20.80
C THR A 236 9.38 -2.14 -21.04
N HIS A 237 10.04 -1.66 -19.98
CA HIS A 237 11.28 -0.87 -20.11
C HIS A 237 12.48 -1.71 -20.57
N LEU A 238 12.49 -3.01 -20.29
CA LEU A 238 13.50 -3.93 -20.83
C LEU A 238 13.36 -4.07 -22.36
N LEU A 239 12.12 -4.16 -22.84
CA LEU A 239 11.78 -4.47 -24.23
C LEU A 239 11.59 -3.22 -25.12
N THR A 240 11.37 -2.04 -24.52
CA THR A 240 11.02 -0.81 -25.24
C THR A 240 11.86 0.36 -24.74
N LYS A 241 12.42 1.14 -25.67
CA LYS A 241 13.31 2.26 -25.35
C LYS A 241 12.61 3.41 -24.64
N GLU A 242 11.41 3.74 -25.10
CA GLU A 242 10.58 4.83 -24.60
C GLU A 242 9.15 4.29 -24.40
N PRO A 243 8.93 3.48 -23.35
CA PRO A 243 7.64 2.87 -23.12
C PRO A 243 6.63 3.93 -22.69
N GLU A 244 5.39 3.75 -23.13
CA GLU A 244 4.28 4.54 -22.60
C GLU A 244 4.17 4.36 -21.08
N LYS A 245 3.86 5.44 -20.37
CA LYS A 245 3.64 5.36 -18.93
C LYS A 245 2.42 4.48 -18.67
N LEU A 246 2.54 3.54 -17.74
CA LEU A 246 1.41 2.77 -17.22
C LEU A 246 0.51 3.69 -16.37
N ALA A 247 -0.32 4.47 -17.05
CA ALA A 247 -1.20 5.46 -16.45
C ALA A 247 -2.51 5.56 -17.26
N GLY A 248 -3.53 6.15 -16.65
CA GLY A 248 -4.80 6.44 -17.32
C GLY A 248 -5.40 5.20 -17.99
N PRO A 249 -5.74 5.24 -19.29
CA PRO A 249 -6.40 4.14 -19.99
C PRO A 249 -5.63 2.80 -19.98
N LEU A 250 -4.30 2.83 -20.07
CA LEU A 250 -3.48 1.61 -20.08
C LEU A 250 -3.47 0.91 -18.71
N LEU A 251 -3.48 1.70 -17.63
CA LEU A 251 -3.62 1.19 -16.27
C LEU A 251 -5.03 0.61 -16.07
N ALA A 252 -6.07 1.27 -16.59
CA ALA A 252 -7.44 0.78 -16.53
C ALA A 252 -7.63 -0.53 -17.32
N ASP A 253 -7.04 -0.65 -18.51
CA ASP A 253 -7.11 -1.89 -19.31
C ASP A 253 -6.32 -3.05 -18.67
N THR A 254 -5.15 -2.74 -18.10
CA THR A 254 -4.38 -3.69 -17.28
C THR A 254 -5.20 -4.18 -16.09
N TYR A 255 -5.90 -3.25 -15.43
CA TYR A 255 -6.79 -3.56 -14.32
C TYR A 255 -7.95 -4.45 -14.81
N VAL A 256 -8.67 -4.06 -15.86
CA VAL A 256 -9.76 -4.86 -16.46
C VAL A 256 -9.30 -6.24 -16.92
N THR A 257 -8.07 -6.40 -17.41
CA THR A 257 -7.54 -7.69 -17.88
C THR A 257 -7.09 -8.60 -16.74
N LEU A 258 -6.48 -8.03 -15.71
CA LEU A 258 -6.22 -8.77 -14.47
C LEU A 258 -7.52 -9.31 -13.91
N LEU A 259 -8.58 -8.51 -14.06
CA LEU A 259 -9.91 -8.73 -13.59
C LEU A 259 -10.70 -9.69 -14.51
N LYS A 260 -11.22 -9.29 -15.64
CA LYS A 260 -12.13 -10.12 -16.41
C LYS A 260 -11.42 -11.08 -17.35
N GLY A 261 -12.24 -11.88 -18.02
CA GLY A 261 -11.79 -12.71 -19.12
C GLY A 261 -11.31 -14.09 -18.70
N ARG A 262 -10.79 -14.79 -19.70
CA ARG A 262 -10.55 -16.23 -19.66
C ARG A 262 -9.41 -16.60 -18.71
N ASN A 263 -8.31 -15.84 -18.74
CA ASN A 263 -7.15 -16.01 -17.85
C ASN A 263 -7.53 -15.90 -16.38
N ALA A 264 -8.34 -14.90 -16.09
CA ALA A 264 -8.66 -14.54 -14.74
C ALA A 264 -9.75 -15.48 -14.17
N TRP A 265 -10.72 -15.89 -14.99
CA TRP A 265 -11.62 -17.01 -14.68
C TRP A 265 -10.85 -18.31 -14.41
N TYR A 266 -9.88 -18.65 -15.26
CA TYR A 266 -9.08 -19.87 -15.12
C TYR A 266 -8.32 -19.91 -13.78
N GLY A 267 -7.65 -18.81 -13.41
CA GLY A 267 -7.00 -18.67 -12.11
C GLY A 267 -7.95 -18.82 -10.92
N GLN A 268 -9.21 -18.37 -11.04
CA GLN A 268 -10.24 -18.60 -10.00
C GLN A 268 -10.54 -20.07 -9.82
N MET A 269 -10.78 -20.77 -10.94
CA MET A 269 -11.24 -22.14 -10.90
C MET A 269 -10.15 -23.06 -10.35
N ILE A 270 -8.88 -22.81 -10.69
CA ILE A 270 -7.74 -23.52 -10.10
C ILE A 270 -7.69 -23.27 -8.59
N ALA A 271 -7.75 -22.02 -8.15
CA ALA A 271 -7.70 -21.69 -6.72
C ALA A 271 -8.86 -22.27 -5.90
N LYS A 272 -10.03 -22.48 -6.53
CA LYS A 272 -11.18 -23.12 -5.89
C LYS A 272 -11.13 -24.64 -5.95
N GLY A 273 -10.10 -25.23 -6.56
CA GLY A 273 -10.03 -26.68 -6.83
C GLY A 273 -11.08 -27.18 -7.83
N GLN A 274 -11.67 -26.28 -8.62
CA GLN A 274 -12.74 -26.57 -9.59
C GLN A 274 -12.20 -26.93 -10.99
N LEU A 275 -10.94 -26.60 -11.28
CA LEU A 275 -10.21 -27.06 -12.47
C LEU A 275 -8.87 -27.64 -12.03
N SER A 276 -8.47 -28.75 -12.68
CA SER A 276 -7.11 -29.27 -12.57
C SER A 276 -6.20 -28.61 -13.61
N LEU A 277 -4.94 -28.41 -13.24
CA LEU A 277 -3.87 -27.96 -14.14
C LEU A 277 -3.61 -28.96 -15.28
N ASP A 278 -4.03 -30.22 -15.11
CA ASP A 278 -3.89 -31.27 -16.14
C ASP A 278 -4.78 -31.04 -17.37
N MET A 279 -5.78 -30.17 -17.26
CA MET A 279 -6.67 -29.83 -18.36
C MET A 279 -6.00 -28.94 -19.42
N GLY A 280 -4.79 -28.44 -19.15
CA GLY A 280 -4.03 -27.61 -20.08
C GLY A 280 -4.60 -26.20 -20.25
N ASP A 281 -4.12 -25.50 -21.28
CA ASP A 281 -4.47 -24.10 -21.55
C ASP A 281 -5.69 -23.94 -22.47
N SER A 282 -6.32 -25.03 -22.93
CA SER A 282 -7.44 -24.99 -23.88
C SER A 282 -8.67 -25.65 -23.28
N ILE A 283 -9.62 -24.81 -22.83
CA ILE A 283 -10.78 -25.27 -22.08
C ILE A 283 -12.01 -25.33 -22.97
N SER A 284 -12.66 -26.49 -23.03
CA SER A 284 -13.89 -26.69 -23.81
C SER A 284 -14.97 -25.67 -23.42
N GLY A 285 -15.57 -25.00 -24.41
CA GLY A 285 -16.57 -23.94 -24.21
C GLY A 285 -16.02 -22.60 -23.70
N LYS A 286 -14.71 -22.48 -23.45
CA LYS A 286 -14.02 -21.23 -23.05
C LYS A 286 -12.90 -20.82 -24.01
N GLY A 287 -12.33 -21.76 -24.76
CA GLY A 287 -11.21 -21.54 -25.68
C GLY A 287 -9.86 -21.47 -24.96
N THR A 288 -8.84 -21.02 -25.67
CA THR A 288 -7.45 -20.95 -25.16
C THR A 288 -7.27 -19.84 -24.12
N ILE A 289 -6.57 -20.18 -23.04
CA ILE A 289 -6.17 -19.33 -21.93
C ILE A 289 -4.78 -18.76 -22.24
N GLN A 290 -4.75 -17.73 -23.09
CA GLN A 290 -3.51 -17.14 -23.60
C GLN A 290 -2.53 -16.66 -22.51
N GLY A 291 -3.03 -16.37 -21.31
CA GLY A 291 -2.20 -16.02 -20.17
C GLY A 291 -1.26 -17.14 -19.74
N VAL A 292 -1.63 -18.41 -19.91
CA VAL A 292 -0.74 -19.55 -19.60
C VAL A 292 0.43 -19.57 -20.58
N SER A 293 0.14 -19.49 -21.88
CA SER A 293 1.19 -19.45 -22.91
C SER A 293 2.09 -18.20 -22.78
N ALA A 294 1.51 -17.06 -22.38
CA ALA A 294 2.28 -15.84 -22.14
C ALA A 294 3.25 -15.97 -20.96
N ILE A 295 2.85 -16.65 -19.88
CA ILE A 295 3.71 -16.87 -18.71
C ILE A 295 4.95 -17.67 -19.12
N GLU A 296 4.77 -18.76 -19.87
CA GLU A 296 5.90 -19.55 -20.38
C GLU A 296 6.82 -18.70 -21.25
N ALA A 297 6.27 -17.99 -22.24
CA ALA A 297 7.06 -17.17 -23.16
C ALA A 297 7.84 -16.06 -22.44
N PHE A 298 7.21 -15.31 -21.51
CA PHE A 298 7.90 -14.26 -20.76
C PHE A 298 8.93 -14.82 -19.79
N TYR A 299 8.64 -15.95 -19.13
CA TYR A 299 9.60 -16.59 -18.24
C TYR A 299 10.85 -17.02 -19.01
N GLU A 300 10.70 -17.70 -20.14
CA GLU A 300 11.81 -18.14 -20.97
C GLU A 300 12.61 -16.97 -21.56
N LEU A 301 11.92 -15.92 -22.01
CA LEU A 301 12.54 -14.70 -22.54
C LEU A 301 13.42 -14.02 -21.48
N LEU A 302 12.88 -13.84 -20.27
CA LEU A 302 13.56 -13.14 -19.18
C LEU A 302 14.61 -14.01 -18.47
N SER A 303 14.64 -15.31 -18.77
CA SER A 303 15.64 -16.29 -18.28
C SER A 303 16.83 -16.47 -19.22
N GLN A 304 16.86 -15.79 -20.37
CA GLN A 304 17.94 -15.95 -21.35
C GLN A 304 19.30 -15.61 -20.73
N PRO A 305 20.35 -16.46 -20.88
CA PRO A 305 21.67 -16.22 -20.27
C PRO A 305 22.37 -14.94 -20.75
N SER A 306 21.99 -14.46 -21.93
CA SER A 306 22.47 -13.19 -22.50
C SER A 306 21.91 -11.95 -21.79
N LEU A 307 20.88 -12.12 -20.95
CA LEU A 307 20.26 -11.06 -20.19
C LEU A 307 20.73 -11.05 -18.75
N ASN A 308 21.16 -9.88 -18.31
CA ASN A 308 21.36 -9.61 -16.90
C ASN A 308 21.02 -8.16 -16.58
N VAL A 309 20.57 -7.98 -15.35
CA VAL A 309 20.32 -6.70 -14.70
C VAL A 309 21.04 -6.71 -13.36
N LEU A 310 21.41 -5.53 -12.88
CA LEU A 310 22.06 -5.40 -11.59
C LEU A 310 21.01 -5.55 -10.47
N HIS A 311 21.18 -6.53 -9.59
CA HIS A 311 20.27 -6.69 -8.46
C HIS A 311 20.40 -5.50 -7.50
N PRO A 312 19.29 -4.86 -7.08
CA PRO A 312 19.33 -3.61 -6.29
C PRO A 312 20.06 -3.79 -4.95
N GLU A 313 19.80 -4.88 -4.24
CA GLU A 313 20.45 -5.15 -2.95
C GLU A 313 21.81 -5.87 -3.06
N ALA A 314 21.87 -6.95 -3.87
CA ALA A 314 23.05 -7.80 -3.95
C ALA A 314 24.18 -7.24 -4.85
N ASN A 315 23.91 -6.16 -5.59
CA ASN A 315 24.83 -5.50 -6.52
C ASN A 315 25.56 -6.47 -7.48
N LYS A 316 24.87 -7.54 -7.87
CA LYS A 316 25.39 -8.60 -8.74
C LYS A 316 24.50 -8.76 -9.98
N PRO A 317 25.05 -9.16 -11.13
CA PRO A 317 24.24 -9.47 -12.30
C PRO A 317 23.33 -10.66 -12.02
N VAL A 318 22.03 -10.49 -12.27
CA VAL A 318 21.01 -11.56 -12.19
C VAL A 318 20.17 -11.56 -13.46
N ALA A 319 19.57 -12.69 -13.81
CA ALA A 319 18.61 -12.75 -14.90
C ALA A 319 17.40 -11.84 -14.58
N PRO A 320 16.83 -11.11 -15.55
CA PRO A 320 15.66 -10.25 -15.31
C PRO A 320 14.49 -10.96 -14.63
N VAL A 321 14.29 -12.26 -14.92
CA VAL A 321 13.26 -13.08 -14.29
C VAL A 321 13.38 -13.14 -12.77
N GLU A 322 14.61 -13.02 -12.22
CA GLU A 322 14.86 -13.02 -10.77
C GLU A 322 14.23 -11.83 -10.05
N LEU A 323 13.98 -10.74 -10.78
CA LEU A 323 13.28 -9.58 -10.27
C LEU A 323 11.76 -9.66 -10.47
N CYS A 324 11.24 -10.72 -11.11
CA CYS A 324 9.81 -10.91 -11.41
C CYS A 324 9.21 -12.08 -10.60
N PRO A 325 9.06 -11.94 -9.27
CA PRO A 325 8.64 -13.02 -8.39
C PRO A 325 7.23 -13.56 -8.70
N ILE A 326 6.30 -12.74 -9.16
CA ILE A 326 4.94 -13.14 -9.55
C ILE A 326 4.99 -13.98 -10.83
N LEU A 327 5.72 -13.54 -11.85
CA LEU A 327 5.94 -14.37 -13.03
C LEU A 327 6.61 -15.70 -12.68
N LYS A 328 7.63 -15.70 -11.82
CA LYS A 328 8.33 -16.92 -11.37
C LYS A 328 7.40 -17.91 -10.69
N ILE A 329 6.59 -17.45 -9.74
CA ILE A 329 5.70 -18.33 -9.00
C ILE A 329 4.53 -18.80 -9.89
N LEU A 330 4.02 -17.95 -10.79
CA LEU A 330 3.01 -18.36 -11.76
C LEU A 330 3.55 -19.41 -12.74
N TYR A 331 4.82 -19.30 -13.16
CA TYR A 331 5.47 -20.33 -13.98
C TYR A 331 5.56 -21.67 -13.22
N LYS A 332 5.93 -21.64 -11.94
CA LYS A 332 5.97 -22.85 -11.09
C LYS A 332 4.60 -23.49 -10.88
N ILE A 333 3.54 -22.68 -10.81
CA ILE A 333 2.18 -23.16 -10.62
C ILE A 333 1.61 -23.71 -11.94
N LEU A 334 1.70 -22.92 -13.03
CA LEU A 334 0.93 -23.18 -14.25
C LEU A 334 1.70 -23.97 -15.30
N ILE A 335 3.04 -23.89 -15.33
CA ILE A 335 3.88 -24.51 -16.35
C ILE A 335 4.59 -25.76 -15.81
N THR A 336 5.47 -25.61 -14.81
CA THR A 336 6.20 -26.76 -14.26
C THR A 336 5.37 -27.59 -13.28
N ARG A 337 4.30 -27.00 -12.73
CA ARG A 337 3.38 -27.63 -11.77
C ARG A 337 4.07 -28.14 -10.50
N GLU A 338 5.22 -27.56 -10.15
CA GLU A 338 5.97 -27.88 -8.93
C GLU A 338 5.26 -27.40 -7.66
N GLN A 339 4.34 -26.44 -7.80
CA GLN A 339 3.65 -25.81 -6.68
C GLN A 339 2.15 -25.66 -6.92
N GLY A 340 1.37 -25.73 -5.83
CA GLY A 340 -0.07 -25.47 -5.85
C GLY A 340 -0.40 -23.97 -5.88
N ALA A 341 -1.67 -23.66 -6.13
CA ALA A 341 -2.14 -22.27 -6.23
C ALA A 341 -1.83 -21.45 -4.97
N GLU A 342 -1.84 -22.06 -3.78
CA GLU A 342 -1.52 -21.45 -2.49
C GLU A 342 -0.13 -20.83 -2.43
N ALA A 343 0.81 -21.30 -3.25
CA ALA A 343 2.18 -20.80 -3.25
C ALA A 343 2.28 -19.35 -3.70
N ILE A 344 1.29 -18.84 -4.45
CA ILE A 344 1.19 -17.41 -4.77
C ILE A 344 1.10 -16.54 -3.51
N LEU A 345 0.43 -17.03 -2.46
CA LEU A 345 0.29 -16.30 -1.20
C LEU A 345 1.56 -16.36 -0.37
N GLN A 346 2.31 -17.47 -0.46
CA GLN A 346 3.60 -17.59 0.21
C GLN A 346 4.61 -16.65 -0.43
N ALA A 347 4.64 -16.58 -1.76
CA ALA A 347 5.44 -15.61 -2.49
C ALA A 347 5.11 -14.18 -2.04
N LEU A 348 3.84 -13.77 -2.05
CA LEU A 348 3.42 -12.43 -1.61
C LEU A 348 3.72 -12.10 -0.13
N ARG A 349 4.04 -13.10 0.70
CA ARG A 349 4.38 -12.94 2.11
C ARG A 349 5.88 -13.05 2.37
N ASP A 350 6.68 -13.37 1.36
CA ASP A 350 8.13 -13.48 1.51
C ASP A 350 8.71 -12.09 1.80
N GLU A 351 9.29 -11.93 2.98
CA GLU A 351 9.89 -10.67 3.44
C GLU A 351 11.14 -10.29 2.61
N ASN A 352 11.71 -11.24 1.86
CA ASN A 352 12.85 -11.00 0.96
C ASN A 352 12.40 -10.69 -0.47
N LEU A 353 11.09 -10.54 -0.71
CA LEU A 353 10.58 -10.21 -2.02
C LEU A 353 10.84 -8.73 -2.30
N ASN A 354 11.67 -8.46 -3.31
CA ASN A 354 12.09 -7.11 -3.69
C ASN A 354 10.91 -6.12 -3.75
N ASP A 355 11.09 -4.94 -3.17
CA ASP A 355 10.08 -3.88 -3.15
C ASP A 355 9.69 -3.54 -4.60
N PRO A 356 8.38 -3.46 -4.95
CA PRO A 356 7.92 -2.94 -6.23
C PRO A 356 8.61 -1.65 -6.68
N ARG A 357 8.97 -0.77 -5.74
CA ARG A 357 9.71 0.47 -6.00
C ARG A 357 11.04 0.21 -6.68
N ASP A 358 11.82 -0.77 -6.20
CA ASP A 358 13.17 -1.01 -6.72
C ASP A 358 13.13 -1.36 -8.21
N ARG A 359 12.13 -2.15 -8.63
CA ARG A 359 11.90 -2.45 -10.06
C ARG A 359 11.56 -1.21 -10.88
N ILE A 360 10.76 -0.31 -10.33
CA ILE A 360 10.39 0.94 -11.00
C ILE A 360 11.60 1.86 -11.10
N GLU A 361 12.42 1.95 -10.06
CA GLU A 361 13.66 2.73 -10.08
C GLU A 361 14.65 2.18 -11.11
N ILE A 362 14.87 0.86 -11.14
CA ILE A 362 15.68 0.19 -12.16
C ILE A 362 15.17 0.53 -13.57
N ALA A 363 13.86 0.43 -13.79
CA ALA A 363 13.24 0.75 -15.07
C ALA A 363 13.47 2.21 -15.50
N GLN A 364 13.40 3.16 -14.57
CA GLN A 364 13.56 4.59 -14.83
C GLN A 364 14.99 5.00 -15.19
N THR A 365 16.00 4.21 -14.83
CA THR A 365 17.40 4.50 -15.20
C THR A 365 17.71 4.31 -16.69
N HIS A 366 16.80 3.70 -17.48
CA HIS A 366 16.95 3.39 -18.91
C HIS A 366 18.22 2.58 -19.28
N ALA A 367 18.96 2.05 -18.31
CA ALA A 367 20.25 1.40 -18.53
C ALA A 367 20.15 -0.01 -19.16
N PHE A 368 18.94 -0.50 -19.43
CA PHE A 368 18.68 -1.92 -19.69
C PHE A 368 17.88 -2.22 -20.98
N TYR A 369 17.62 -1.25 -21.88
CA TYR A 369 16.93 -1.51 -23.14
C TYR A 369 17.70 -2.52 -24.01
N ARG A 370 17.05 -3.64 -24.38
CA ARG A 370 17.65 -4.74 -25.20
C ARG A 370 16.77 -5.10 -26.40
N PRO A 371 16.81 -4.31 -27.51
CA PRO A 371 15.99 -4.54 -28.70
C PRO A 371 16.30 -5.87 -29.40
N SER A 372 17.51 -6.39 -29.24
CA SER A 372 17.95 -7.67 -29.79
C SER A 372 17.08 -8.87 -29.36
N LEU A 373 16.31 -8.73 -28.28
CA LEU A 373 15.32 -9.70 -27.82
C LEU A 373 14.11 -9.84 -28.74
N LEU A 374 13.79 -8.81 -29.52
CA LEU A 374 12.66 -8.81 -30.46
C LEU A 374 13.10 -9.16 -31.88
N GLY A 375 14.33 -9.66 -32.06
CA GLY A 375 14.92 -9.89 -33.38
C GLY A 375 15.24 -8.60 -34.14
N GLN A 376 15.25 -7.46 -33.46
CA GLN A 376 15.69 -6.19 -34.04
C GLN A 376 17.21 -6.05 -33.85
N PRO A 377 17.97 -5.66 -34.90
CA PRO A 377 19.43 -5.59 -34.85
C PRO A 377 19.98 -4.59 -33.83
#